data_AF-A0A3D0J5A0-F1
#
_entry.id   AF-A0A3D0J5A0-F1
#
_cell.length_a   1.000
_cell.length_b   1.000
_cell.length_c   1.000
_cell.angle_alpha   90.00
_cell.angle_beta   90.00
_cell.angle_gamma   90.00
#
_symmetry.space_group_name_H-M   'P 1'
#
loop_
_entity.id
_entity.type
_entity.pdbx_description
1 polymer ?
#
loop_
_entity_poly.entity_id
_entity_poly.type
_entity_poly.pdbx_seq_one_letter_code
_entity_poly.pdbx_strand_id
1 'polypeptide(L)'
;MLLARLDSTGRKFYYHHDALGSTIGISDSNYAVYKSYLYDEFGDSLGAWGPTPYNTYRYTGQEYDGKPAYAYNLRAREYYPKLGRFGQNDPIGDKGGS
;
A
#
# COMPACT_ATOMS: atom_id res chain seq x y z
N MET A 1 6.91 -4.06 -7.15
CA MET A 1 6.66 -2.60 -7.20
C MET A 1 5.92 -2.27 -8.49
N LEU A 2 4.76 -1.63 -8.41
CA LEU A 2 3.99 -1.16 -9.58
C LEU A 2 4.58 0.17 -10.06
N LEU A 3 4.99 0.29 -11.33
CA LEU A 3 5.62 1.51 -11.85
C LEU A 3 4.64 2.41 -12.62
N ALA A 4 3.74 1.81 -13.39
CA ALA A 4 2.73 2.52 -14.14
C ALA A 4 1.48 1.67 -14.31
N ARG A 5 0.34 2.33 -14.48
CA ARG A 5 -0.97 1.71 -14.76
C ARG A 5 -1.66 2.44 -15.90
N LEU A 6 -2.33 1.69 -16.77
CA LEU A 6 -3.34 2.24 -17.66
C LEU A 6 -4.72 1.90 -17.11
N ASP A 7 -5.65 2.85 -17.15
CA ASP A 7 -7.06 2.58 -16.90
C ASP A 7 -7.79 2.11 -18.17
N SER A 8 -9.08 1.78 -18.04
CA SER A 8 -9.91 1.31 -19.16
C SER A 8 -10.12 2.36 -20.25
N THR A 9 -9.85 3.63 -19.98
CA THR A 9 -9.93 4.74 -20.95
C THR A 9 -8.60 5.04 -21.62
N GLY A 10 -7.53 4.32 -21.26
CA GLY A 10 -6.18 4.52 -21.79
C GLY A 10 -5.39 5.62 -21.07
N ARG A 11 -5.91 6.20 -19.98
CA ARG A 11 -5.16 7.18 -19.20
C ARG A 11 -4.06 6.48 -18.42
N LYS A 12 -2.85 7.02 -18.53
CA LYS A 12 -1.64 6.47 -17.88
C LYS A 12 -1.37 7.18 -16.57
N PHE A 13 -0.98 6.39 -15.58
CA PHE A 13 -0.62 6.82 -14.24
C PHE A 13 0.76 6.29 -13.88
N TYR A 14 1.54 7.10 -13.18
CA TYR A 14 2.91 6.82 -12.78
C TYR A 14 3.01 6.78 -11.27
N TYR A 15 3.65 5.74 -10.74
CA TYR A 15 3.71 5.48 -9.31
C TYR A 15 5.09 5.84 -8.76
N HIS A 16 5.10 6.59 -7.66
CA HIS A 16 6.29 7.06 -6.98
C HIS A 16 6.41 6.37 -5.63
N HIS A 17 7.61 5.88 -5.33
CA HIS A 17 7.85 5.04 -4.16
C HIS A 17 8.94 5.60 -3.27
N ASP A 18 8.85 5.28 -1.98
CA ASP A 18 9.96 5.47 -1.03
C ASP A 18 11.01 4.34 -1.15
N ALA A 19 12.02 4.37 -0.29
CA ALA A 19 13.10 3.38 -0.25
C ALA A 19 12.63 1.96 0.12
N LEU A 20 11.50 1.81 0.82
CA LEU A 20 10.90 0.53 1.17
C LEU A 20 9.96 0.01 0.08
N GLY A 21 9.75 0.78 -1.00
CA GLY A 21 8.82 0.46 -2.08
C GLY A 21 7.36 0.80 -1.76
N SER A 22 7.11 1.62 -0.74
CA SER A 22 5.77 2.13 -0.43
C SER A 22 5.35 3.16 -1.45
N THR A 23 4.12 3.08 -1.96
CA THR A 23 3.59 4.12 -2.87
C THR A 23 3.29 5.40 -2.09
N ILE A 24 4.10 6.44 -2.30
CA ILE A 24 3.93 7.77 -1.66
C ILE A 24 3.21 8.76 -2.57
N GLY A 25 3.17 8.50 -3.88
CA GLY A 25 2.55 9.40 -4.86
C GLY A 25 2.16 8.69 -6.15
N ILE A 26 1.18 9.27 -6.84
CA ILE A 26 0.76 8.88 -8.18
C ILE A 26 0.60 10.16 -9.01
N SER A 27 1.22 10.21 -10.18
CA SER A 27 1.03 11.27 -11.16
C SER A 27 0.18 10.79 -12.34
N ASP A 28 -0.54 11.70 -12.98
CA ASP A 28 -1.29 11.41 -14.22
C ASP A 28 -0.43 11.61 -15.48
N SER A 29 -1.06 11.48 -16.66
CA SER A 29 -0.43 11.66 -17.97
C SER A 29 0.10 13.07 -18.23
N ASN A 30 -0.37 14.08 -17.48
CA ASN A 30 0.11 15.46 -17.54
C ASN A 30 1.17 15.73 -16.46
N TYR A 31 1.66 14.69 -15.78
CA TYR A 31 2.63 14.74 -14.69
C TYR A 31 2.14 15.49 -13.44
N ALA A 32 0.85 15.82 -13.36
CA ALA A 32 0.26 16.42 -12.17
C ALA A 32 0.09 15.36 -11.07
N VAL A 33 0.22 15.77 -9.81
CA VAL A 33 -0.05 14.89 -8.66
C VAL A 33 -1.52 14.51 -8.64
N TYR A 34 -1.81 13.23 -8.84
CA TYR A 34 -3.15 12.67 -8.85
C TYR A 34 -3.55 12.13 -7.46
N LYS A 35 -2.63 11.45 -6.78
CA LYS A 35 -2.83 10.88 -5.43
C LYS A 35 -1.53 10.97 -4.64
N SER A 36 -1.62 11.18 -3.34
CA SER A 36 -0.48 11.08 -2.42
C SER A 36 -0.87 10.37 -1.13
N TYR A 37 0.13 9.76 -0.50
CA TYR A 37 -0.01 9.02 0.74
C TYR A 37 1.10 9.41 1.70
N LEU A 38 0.76 9.48 2.99
CA LEU A 38 1.68 9.63 4.09
C LEU A 38 1.44 8.50 5.09
N TYR A 39 2.51 7.82 5.46
CA TYR A 39 2.50 6.71 6.40
C TYR A 39 3.37 7.02 7.62
N ASP A 40 3.08 6.39 8.74
CA ASP A 40 4.05 6.23 9.82
C ASP A 40 5.05 5.10 9.51
N GLU A 41 5.98 4.85 10.43
CA GLU A 41 7.00 3.79 10.32
C GLU A 41 6.43 2.36 10.30
N PHE A 42 5.17 2.17 10.70
CA PHE A 42 4.47 0.87 10.67
C PHE A 42 3.49 0.79 9.50
N GLY A 43 3.43 1.79 8.62
CA GLY A 43 2.54 1.80 7.46
C GLY A 43 1.11 2.22 7.75
N ASP A 44 0.81 2.76 8.94
CA ASP A 44 -0.51 3.33 9.23
C ASP A 44 -0.68 4.64 8.47
N SER A 45 -1.89 4.90 8.00
CA SER A 45 -2.15 6.04 7.12
C SER A 45 -2.28 7.33 7.94
N LEU A 46 -1.23 8.16 7.96
CA LEU A 46 -1.26 9.51 8.52
C LEU A 46 -1.99 10.51 7.61
N GLY A 47 -2.06 10.23 6.30
CA GLY A 47 -2.78 11.07 5.35
C GLY A 47 -2.89 10.45 3.96
N ALA A 48 -3.99 10.76 3.27
CA ALA A 48 -4.17 10.42 1.87
C ALA A 48 -4.97 11.51 1.15
N TRP A 49 -4.44 12.05 0.07
CA TRP A 49 -5.03 13.16 -0.68
C TRP A 49 -5.29 12.78 -2.14
N GLY A 50 -6.25 13.45 -2.78
CA GLY A 50 -6.72 13.14 -4.14
C GLY A 50 -7.87 12.10 -4.19
N PRO A 51 -8.30 11.67 -5.39
CA PRO A 51 -9.48 10.82 -5.58
C PRO A 51 -9.42 9.46 -4.86
N THR A 52 -10.56 8.94 -4.41
CA THR A 52 -10.68 7.65 -3.69
C THR A 52 -11.91 6.88 -4.16
N PRO A 53 -11.88 5.53 -4.33
CA PRO A 53 -10.72 4.64 -4.25
C PRO A 53 -10.00 4.53 -5.61
N TYR A 54 -8.67 4.65 -5.63
CA TYR A 54 -7.89 4.54 -6.88
C TYR A 54 -6.80 3.47 -6.85
N ASN A 55 -6.12 3.31 -5.71
CA ASN A 55 -4.94 2.46 -5.61
C ASN A 55 -4.98 1.50 -4.42
N THR A 56 -4.70 0.23 -4.72
CA THR A 56 -4.64 -0.90 -3.79
C THR A 56 -3.23 -1.13 -3.25
N TYR A 57 -2.19 -0.96 -4.07
CA TYR A 57 -0.80 -1.23 -3.67
C TYR A 57 -0.21 -0.03 -2.93
N ARG A 58 0.10 -0.18 -1.65
CA ARG A 58 0.42 0.94 -0.74
C ARG A 58 1.74 0.70 -0.01
N TYR A 59 1.72 0.64 1.33
CA TYR A 59 2.92 0.48 2.16
C TYR A 59 3.71 -0.77 1.76
N THR A 60 5.03 -0.63 1.58
CA THR A 60 5.94 -1.68 1.09
C THR A 60 5.46 -2.40 -0.18
N GLY A 61 4.62 -1.74 -0.98
CA GLY A 61 4.03 -2.27 -2.21
C GLY A 61 3.00 -3.39 -2.00
N GLN A 62 2.47 -3.58 -0.78
CA GLN A 62 1.47 -4.61 -0.49
C GLN A 62 0.05 -4.11 -0.76
N GLU A 63 -0.86 -5.05 -1.00
CA GLU A 63 -2.28 -4.75 -1.18
C GLU A 63 -2.89 -4.30 0.15
N TYR A 64 -3.56 -3.15 0.13
CA TYR A 64 -4.24 -2.62 1.29
C TYR A 64 -5.72 -2.96 1.25
N ASP A 65 -6.16 -3.76 2.20
CA ASP A 65 -7.54 -4.05 2.48
C ASP A 65 -8.12 -2.93 3.35
N GLY A 66 -8.96 -2.10 2.73
CA GLY A 66 -9.58 -0.95 3.38
C GLY A 66 -10.58 -1.34 4.48
N LYS A 67 -11.52 -0.43 4.77
CA LYS A 67 -12.55 -0.69 5.78
C LYS A 67 -13.33 -1.98 5.43
N PRO A 68 -13.57 -2.89 6.40
CA PRO A 68 -13.28 -2.77 7.83
C PRO A 68 -11.93 -3.34 8.31
N ALA A 69 -11.15 -3.98 7.45
CA ALA A 69 -9.91 -4.67 7.86
C ALA A 69 -8.80 -3.69 8.24
N TYR A 70 -8.61 -2.62 7.44
CA TYR A 70 -7.50 -1.67 7.61
C TYR A 70 -6.14 -2.38 7.71
N ALA A 71 -5.92 -3.37 6.86
CA ALA A 71 -4.77 -4.28 6.92
C ALA A 71 -4.05 -4.36 5.56
N TYR A 72 -2.80 -4.82 5.60
CA TYR A 72 -2.05 -5.17 4.39
C TYR A 72 -2.02 -6.67 4.20
N ASN A 73 -2.37 -7.13 3.00
CA ASN A 73 -2.25 -8.53 2.62
C ASN A 73 -0.80 -8.84 2.25
N LEU A 74 -0.08 -9.53 3.13
CA LEU A 74 1.28 -10.03 2.90
C LEU A 74 1.27 -11.51 2.48
N ARG A 75 0.20 -11.92 1.78
CA ARG A 75 -0.09 -13.26 1.28
C ARG A 75 -0.48 -14.22 2.38
N ALA A 76 0.51 -14.74 3.12
CA ALA A 76 0.28 -15.79 4.11
C ALA A 76 -0.32 -15.24 5.42
N ARG A 77 -0.19 -13.92 5.64
CA ARG A 77 -0.67 -13.22 6.83
C ARG A 77 -1.15 -11.83 6.47
N GLU A 78 -2.11 -11.34 7.24
CA GLU A 78 -2.54 -9.95 7.26
C GLU A 78 -1.73 -9.17 8.29
N TYR A 79 -1.14 -8.08 7.85
CA TYR A 79 -0.42 -7.15 8.72
C TYR A 79 -1.32 -5.97 9.09
N TYR A 80 -1.49 -5.73 10.38
CA TYR A 80 -2.30 -4.64 10.91
C TYR A 80 -1.37 -3.46 11.28
N PRO A 81 -1.26 -2.43 10.43
CA PRO A 81 -0.30 -1.34 10.62
C PRO A 81 -0.54 -0.56 11.91
N LYS A 82 -1.81 -0.32 12.27
CA LYS A 82 -2.20 0.33 13.52
C LYS A 82 -1.71 -0.40 14.78
N LEU A 83 -1.49 -1.71 14.68
CA LEU A 83 -0.94 -2.53 15.77
C LEU A 83 0.56 -2.81 15.61
N GLY A 84 1.15 -2.43 14.47
CA GLY A 84 2.54 -2.71 14.12
C GLY A 84 2.86 -4.21 13.95
N ARG A 85 1.86 -5.09 13.74
CA ARG A 85 2.08 -6.56 13.74
C ARG A 85 1.11 -7.36 12.87
N PHE A 86 1.43 -8.63 12.65
CA PHE A 86 0.53 -9.59 12.02
C PHE A 86 -0.66 -9.94 12.93
N GLY A 87 -1.82 -10.17 12.31
CA GLY A 87 -3.03 -10.66 13.01
C GLY A 87 -3.04 -12.17 13.22
N GLN A 88 -2.20 -12.90 12.49
CA GLN A 88 -2.07 -14.36 12.57
C GLN A 88 -0.66 -14.76 13.02
N ASN A 89 -0.56 -15.90 13.70
CA ASN A 89 0.71 -16.57 13.97
C ASN A 89 1.40 -16.96 12.66
N ASP A 90 2.73 -17.14 12.72
CA ASP A 90 3.47 -17.63 11.55
C ASP A 90 2.98 -19.04 11.14
N PRO A 91 2.60 -19.27 9.87
CA PRO A 91 2.13 -20.58 9.42
C PRO A 91 3.15 -21.71 9.59
N ILE A 92 4.45 -21.41 9.66
CA ILE A 92 5.48 -22.41 9.97
C ILE A 92 5.80 -22.52 11.47
N GLY A 93 5.11 -21.75 12.31
CA GLY A 93 5.29 -21.70 13.76
C GLY A 93 6.71 -21.33 14.16
N ASP A 94 7.16 -21.87 15.30
CA ASP A 94 8.48 -21.60 15.89
C ASP A 94 9.66 -21.97 14.98
N LYS A 95 9.43 -22.74 13.89
CA LYS A 95 10.46 -23.02 12.89
C LYS A 95 10.91 -21.76 12.13
N GLY A 96 10.09 -20.72 12.11
CA GLY A 96 10.43 -19.40 11.57
C GLY A 96 11.13 -18.47 12.57
N GLY A 97 11.35 -18.93 13.80
CA GLY A 97 11.75 -18.12 14.94
C GLY A 97 10.63 -18.06 15.98
N SER A 98 11.05 -17.96 17.24
CA SER A 98 10.19 -17.80 18.43
C SER A 98 9.85 -16.35 18.71
#